data_AF-A0A7K0ZPS0-F1
#
_entry.id   AF-A0A7K0ZPS0-F1
#
_cell.length_a   1.000
_cell.length_b   1.000
_cell.length_c   1.000
_cell.angle_alpha   90.00
_cell.angle_beta   90.00
_cell.angle_gamma   90.00
#
_symmetry.space_group_name_H-M   'P 1'
#
loop_
_entity.id
_entity.type
_entity.pdbx_description
1 polymer ?
#
loop_
_entity_poly.entity_id
_entity_poly.type
_entity_poly.pdbx_seq_one_letter_code
_entity_poly.pdbx_strand_id
1 'polypeptide(L)' 'MARDIWTDLYGDVDTRRVQPYEALKEYVCPGCNQEIPAGMGHTVAVPREAPDLRRHWHHACWERRATGATR' A
#
# COMPACT_ATOMS: atom_id res chain seq x y z
N MET A 1 1.05 18.81 6.80
CA MET A 1 0.86 17.83 5.70
C MET A 1 1.76 16.67 6.01
N ALA A 2 1.20 15.56 6.48
CA ALA A 2 1.98 14.42 6.96
C ALA A 2 2.82 13.91 5.79
N ARG A 3 4.11 14.21 5.83
CA ARG A 3 5.11 13.71 4.88
C ARG A 3 5.18 12.22 5.15
N ASP A 4 4.39 11.49 4.39
CA ASP A 4 4.51 10.05 4.28
C ASP A 4 5.97 9.76 3.93
N ILE A 5 6.57 8.81 4.66
CA ILE A 5 8.00 8.50 4.65
C ILE A 5 8.47 8.08 3.23
N TRP A 6 7.54 7.84 2.31
CA TRP A 6 7.77 7.35 0.96
C TRP A 6 7.82 8.47 -0.09
N THR A 7 6.89 9.41 -0.03
CA THR A 7 6.73 10.45 -1.07
C THR A 7 7.93 11.40 -1.15
N ASP A 8 8.60 11.66 -0.03
CA ASP A 8 9.77 12.57 0.00
C ASP A 8 11.10 11.92 -0.37
N LEU A 9 11.17 10.58 -0.33
CA LEU A 9 12.42 9.83 -0.53
C LEU A 9 12.53 9.14 -1.89
N TYR A 10 11.40 8.82 -2.53
CA TYR A 10 11.37 7.97 -3.73
C TYR A 10 10.45 8.50 -4.85
N GLY A 11 10.08 9.77 -4.76
CA GLY A 11 9.26 10.47 -5.75
C GLY A 11 7.79 10.06 -5.76
N ASP A 12 7.16 10.22 -6.91
CA ASP A 12 5.74 9.91 -7.13
C ASP A 12 5.46 8.39 -7.02
N VAL A 13 4.29 8.03 -6.50
CA VAL A 13 3.91 6.65 -6.22
C VAL A 13 2.80 6.22 -7.17
N ASP A 14 3.09 5.20 -7.99
CA ASP A 14 2.07 4.56 -8.82
C ASP A 14 1.23 3.60 -7.98
N THR A 15 -0.09 3.58 -8.23
CA THR A 15 -1.03 2.78 -7.44
C THR A 15 -1.85 1.88 -8.33
N ARG A 16 -1.92 0.60 -7.96
CA ARG A 16 -2.71 -0.39 -8.66
C ARG A 16 -3.63 -1.13 -7.71
N ARG A 17 -4.89 -1.26 -8.12
CA ARG A 17 -5.84 -2.18 -7.47
C ARG A 17 -5.55 -3.61 -7.90
N VAL A 18 -5.36 -4.49 -6.92
CA VAL A 18 -5.25 -5.93 -7.12
C VAL A 18 -6.60 -6.55 -6.76
N GLN A 19 -7.19 -7.28 -7.71
CA GLN A 19 -8.45 -7.95 -7.48
C GLN A 19 -8.26 -9.22 -6.64
N PRO A 20 -9.29 -9.69 -5.91
CA PRO A 20 -9.28 -10.94 -5.15
C PRO A 20 -8.66 -12.13 -5.91
N TYR A 21 -9.04 -12.32 -7.17
CA TYR A 21 -8.57 -13.45 -7.99
C TYR A 21 -7.10 -13.32 -8.44
N GLU A 22 -6.51 -12.12 -8.39
CA GLU A 22 -5.08 -11.88 -8.67
C GLU A 22 -4.22 -11.99 -7.40
N ALA A 23 -4.83 -11.94 -6.21
CA ALA A 23 -4.15 -11.95 -4.93
C ALA A 23 -3.76 -13.39 -4.53
N LEU A 24 -2.75 -13.95 -5.20
CA LEU A 24 -2.33 -15.34 -4.99
C LEU A 24 -1.35 -15.53 -3.83
N LYS A 25 -0.89 -14.43 -3.22
CA LYS A 25 0.14 -14.44 -2.17
C LYS A 25 -0.31 -13.58 -0.99
N GLU A 26 0.16 -13.98 0.18
CA GLU A 26 -0.04 -13.26 1.43
C GLU A 26 1.01 -12.16 1.58
N TYR A 27 0.60 -11.01 2.11
CA TYR A 27 1.46 -9.86 2.34
C TYR A 27 1.14 -9.20 3.68
N VAL A 28 2.08 -8.45 4.26
CA VAL A 28 1.83 -7.67 5.47
C VAL A 28 1.54 -6.22 5.10
N CYS A 29 0.40 -5.71 5.56
CA CYS A 29 0.01 -4.32 5.38
C CYS A 29 0.83 -3.41 6.32
N PRO A 30 1.58 -2.42 5.81
CA PRO A 30 2.39 -1.54 6.65
C PRO A 30 1.56 -0.56 7.48
N GLY A 31 0.30 -0.29 7.11
CA GLY A 31 -0.56 0.65 7.83
C GLY A 31 -1.18 0.10 9.11
N CYS A 32 -1.47 -1.20 9.16
CA CYS A 32 -2.09 -1.86 10.32
C CYS A 32 -1.27 -3.03 10.86
N ASN A 33 -0.15 -3.36 10.22
CA ASN A 33 0.73 -4.49 10.54
C ASN A 33 -0.01 -5.85 10.61
N GLN A 34 -1.07 -6.00 9.83
CA GLN A 34 -1.84 -7.25 9.70
C GLN A 34 -1.65 -7.85 8.32
N GLU A 35 -1.91 -9.15 8.23
CA GLU A 35 -1.82 -9.92 7.00
C GLU A 35 -2.96 -9.56 6.03
N ILE A 36 -2.61 -9.52 4.75
CA ILE A 36 -3.49 -9.46 3.60
C ILE A 36 -3.49 -10.88 3.03
N PRO A 37 -4.53 -11.69 3.30
CA PRO A 37 -4.54 -13.07 2.87
C PRO A 37 -4.66 -13.18 1.34
N ALA A 38 -4.25 -14.33 0.80
CA ALA A 38 -4.56 -14.66 -0.59
C ALA A 38 -6.09 -14.64 -0.81
N GLY A 39 -6.54 -14.17 -1.98
CA GLY A 39 -7.95 -13.93 -2.27
C GLY A 39 -8.49 -12.59 -1.77
N MET A 40 -7.71 -11.79 -1.04
CA MET A 40 -8.16 -10.46 -0.58
C MET A 40 -7.77 -9.35 -1.58
N GLY A 41 -8.78 -8.63 -2.07
CA GLY A 41 -8.55 -7.46 -2.93
C GLY A 41 -7.86 -6.33 -2.18
N HIS A 42 -6.73 -5.86 -2.68
CA HIS A 42 -5.86 -4.91 -1.98
C HIS A 42 -5.27 -3.86 -2.93
N THR A 43 -4.50 -2.92 -2.41
CA THR A 43 -3.83 -1.87 -3.18
C THR A 43 -2.32 -2.09 -3.13
N VAL A 44 -1.67 -2.01 -4.29
CA VAL A 44 -0.22 -2.02 -4.40
C VAL A 44 0.25 -0.63 -4.74
N ALA A 45 1.22 -0.17 -3.96
CA ALA A 45 1.86 1.13 -4.11
C ALA A 45 3.30 0.91 -4.52
N VAL A 46 3.70 1.47 -5.66
CA VAL A 46 5.02 1.30 -6.26
C VAL A 46 5.68 2.67 -6.39
N PRO A 47 6.76 2.96 -5.63
CA PRO A 47 7.52 4.19 -5.84
C PRO A 47 8.15 4.19 -7.23
N ARG A 48 8.07 5.32 -7.96
CA ARG A 48 8.64 5.40 -9.32
C ARG A 48 10.16 5.27 -9.32
N GLU A 49 10.85 5.83 -8.32
CA GLU A 49 12.30 5.81 -8.25
C GLU A 49 12.86 4.54 -7.59
N ALA A 50 12.01 3.73 -6.95
CA ALA A 50 12.38 2.46 -6.32
C ALA A 50 11.26 1.40 -6.45
N PRO A 51 11.03 0.83 -7.64
CA PRO A 51 9.93 -0.10 -7.90
C PRO A 51 10.00 -1.42 -7.13
N ASP A 52 11.21 -1.78 -6.69
CA ASP A 52 11.51 -2.92 -5.83
C ASP A 52 10.96 -2.74 -4.41
N LEU A 53 10.81 -1.50 -3.94
CA LEU A 53 10.25 -1.17 -2.63
C LEU A 53 8.71 -1.10 -2.61
N ARG A 54 8.05 -1.73 -3.59
CA ARG A 54 6.58 -1.78 -3.64
C ARG A 54 5.98 -2.34 -2.34
N ARG A 55 4.86 -1.77 -1.93
CA ARG A 55 4.14 -2.16 -0.70
C ARG A 55 2.70 -2.53 -0.98
N HIS A 56 2.23 -3.52 -0.24
CA HIS A 56 0.87 -4.04 -0.32
C HIS A 56 0.07 -3.50 0.87
N TRP A 57 -1.08 -2.92 0.61
CA TRP A 57 -1.95 -2.30 1.60
C TRP A 57 -3.35 -2.85 1.48
N HIS A 58 -4.04 -3.09 2.60
CA HIS A 58 -5.51 -3.21 2.53
C HIS A 58 -6.08 -1.94 1.91
N HIS A 59 -7.13 -2.07 1.10
CA HIS A 59 -7.76 -0.93 0.44
C HIS A 59 -8.15 0.17 1.43
N ALA A 60 -8.81 -0.20 2.54
CA ALA A 60 -9.21 0.75 3.57
C ALA A 60 -8.02 1.43 4.26
N CYS A 61 -6.91 0.71 4.48
CA CYS A 61 -5.70 1.29 5.06
C CYS A 61 -5.04 2.30 4.11
N TRP A 62 -5.03 1.99 2.81
CA TRP A 62 -4.49 2.88 1.79
C TRP A 62 -5.23 4.22 1.72
N GLU A 63 -6.58 4.18 1.71
CA GLU A 63 -7.41 5.39 1.68
C GLU A 63 -7.21 6.25 2.93
N ARG A 64 -7.19 5.63 4.12
CA ARG A 64 -7.04 6.31 5.41
C ARG A 64 -5.67 6.98 5.57
N ARG A 65 -4.62 6.40 4.98
CA ARG A 65 -3.27 6.98 5.06
C ARG A 65 -3.21 8.35 4.37
N ALA A 66 -3.93 8.53 3.26
CA ALA A 66 -3.95 9.78 2.50
C ALA A 66 -4.62 10.91 3.28
N THR A 67 -5.52 10.55 4.20
CA THR A 67 -6.23 11.49 5.07
C THR A 67 -5.45 11.85 6.34
N GLY A 68 -4.30 11.23 6.62
CA GLY A 68 -3.45 11.58 7.77
C GLY A 68 -4.11 11.45 9.14
N ALA A 69 -5.17 10.64 9.28
CA ALA A 69 -5.80 10.39 10.57
C ALA A 69 -5.10 9.20 11.25
N THR A 70 -3.93 9.47 11.82
CA THR A 70 -3.41 8.69 12.95
C THR A 70 -4.45 8.78 14.07
N ARG A 71 -4.96 7.64 14.53
CA ARG A 71 -5.66 7.59 15.82
C ARG A 71 -4.72 6.99 16.86
#